data_AF-A0A7C5YS00-F1
#
_entry.id   AF-A0A7C5YS00-F1
#
_cell.length_a   1.000
_cell.length_b   1.000
_cell.length_c   1.000
_cell.angle_alpha   90.00
_cell.angle_beta   90.00
_cell.angle_gamma   90.00
#
_symmetry.space_group_name_H-M   'P 1'
#
loop_
_entity.id
_entity.type
_entity.pdbx_description
1 polymer ?
#
loop_
_entity_poly.entity_id
_entity_poly.type
_entity_poly.pdbx_seq_one_letter_code
_entity_poly.pdbx_strand_id
1 'polypeptide(L)'
;MAGIRHRVRIVVLQTLFEADLAGHDPREVLRRHLAERAFPAPAEEFGWQLLEKVLQHGPEIDRLIVQAAPNWPLDQMARIDVNILRMAIAELLFSGDAHVPTKAAINEAVELAKRFGSGSSRRFVNGVLGTVVKQKNLSPPTHPPTAGPAHRSDTTRKKG
;
A
#
# COMPACT_ATOMS: atom_id res chain seq x y z
N MET A 1 -0.34 8.48 -19.41
CA MET A 1 -0.27 9.04 -18.04
C MET A 1 -0.29 7.99 -16.92
N ALA A 2 -1.18 6.98 -16.95
CA ALA A 2 -1.25 5.93 -15.90
C ALA A 2 0.09 5.22 -15.62
N GLY A 3 0.83 4.84 -16.67
CA GLY A 3 2.13 4.17 -16.53
C GLY A 3 3.21 5.04 -15.85
N ILE A 4 3.16 6.37 -15.97
CA ILE A 4 4.10 7.26 -15.29
C ILE A 4 3.80 7.32 -13.80
N ARG A 5 2.53 7.48 -13.40
CA ARG A 5 2.16 7.46 -11.97
C ARG A 5 2.50 6.14 -11.31
N HIS A 6 2.31 5.02 -12.00
CA HIS A 6 2.76 3.71 -11.53
C HIS A 6 4.27 3.68 -11.25
N ARG A 7 5.09 4.17 -12.19
CA ARG A 7 6.55 4.28 -11.99
C ARG A 7 6.94 5.19 -10.84
N VAL A 8 6.23 6.29 -10.63
CA VAL A 8 6.46 7.20 -9.49
C VAL A 8 6.09 6.53 -8.17
N ARG A 9 4.99 5.77 -8.09
CA ARG A 9 4.65 4.98 -6.90
C ARG A 9 5.73 3.97 -6.54
N ILE A 10 6.35 3.33 -7.54
CA ILE A 10 7.50 2.44 -7.30
C ILE A 10 8.65 3.22 -6.65
N VAL A 11 8.93 4.43 -7.12
CA VAL A 11 9.99 5.27 -6.53
C VAL A 11 9.66 5.67 -5.09
N VAL A 12 8.43 6.08 -4.81
CA VAL A 12 8.00 6.39 -3.44
C VAL A 12 8.07 5.15 -2.54
N LEU A 13 7.67 3.98 -3.05
CA LEU A 13 7.80 2.72 -2.30
C LEU A 13 9.27 2.38 -1.97
N GLN A 14 10.17 2.52 -2.95
CA GLN A 14 11.61 2.34 -2.76
C GLN A 14 12.17 3.32 -1.73
N THR A 15 11.73 4.58 -1.80
CA THR A 15 12.10 5.65 -0.86
C THR A 15 11.71 5.28 0.57
N LEU A 16 10.44 4.90 0.79
CA LEU A 16 9.94 4.53 2.12
C LEU A 16 10.65 3.29 2.66
N PHE A 17 10.91 2.31 1.80
CA PHE A 17 11.63 1.10 2.20
C PHE A 17 13.09 1.38 2.59
N GLU A 18 13.80 2.22 1.83
CA GLU A 18 15.16 2.64 2.17
C GLU A 18 15.18 3.43 3.49
N ALA A 19 14.27 4.39 3.66
CA ALA A 19 14.18 5.19 4.89
C ALA A 19 13.92 4.30 6.12
N ASP A 20 13.03 3.32 6.01
CA ASP A 20 12.73 2.39 7.10
C ASP A 20 13.89 1.47 7.45
N LEU A 21 14.65 1.01 6.45
CA LEU A 21 15.70 0.02 6.63
C LEU A 21 17.04 0.66 7.05
N ALA A 22 17.39 1.79 6.43
CA ALA A 22 18.67 2.46 6.61
C ALA A 22 18.61 3.70 7.51
N GLY A 23 17.41 4.17 7.87
CA GLY A 23 17.23 5.38 8.67
C GLY A 23 17.57 6.67 7.91
N HIS A 24 17.66 6.62 6.58
CA HIS A 24 17.91 7.80 5.75
C HIS A 24 16.71 8.75 5.72
N ASP A 25 16.96 10.04 5.52
CA ASP A 25 15.88 11.02 5.34
C ASP A 25 15.10 10.68 4.04
N PRO A 26 13.80 10.35 4.13
CA PRO A 26 13.01 9.99 2.96
C PRO A 26 12.92 11.10 1.90
N ARG A 27 13.03 12.37 2.28
CA ARG A 27 13.01 13.49 1.33
C ARG A 27 14.27 13.50 0.47
N GLU A 28 15.43 13.29 1.08
CA GLU A 28 16.70 13.21 0.34
C GLU A 28 16.76 11.96 -0.54
N VAL A 29 16.25 10.83 -0.05
CA VAL A 29 16.16 9.60 -0.85
C VAL A 29 15.25 9.80 -2.07
N LEU A 30 14.07 10.41 -1.89
CA LEU A 30 13.16 10.68 -3.00
C LEU A 30 13.79 11.62 -4.03
N ARG A 31 14.41 12.72 -3.55
CA ARG A 31 15.10 13.69 -4.41
C ARG A 31 16.13 13.00 -5.30
N ARG A 32 16.97 12.14 -4.72
CA ARG A 32 17.98 11.35 -5.45
C ARG A 32 17.32 10.43 -6.49
N HIS A 33 16.30 9.66 -6.11
CA HIS A 33 15.66 8.72 -7.01
C HIS A 33 14.91 9.38 -8.19
N LEU A 34 14.28 10.54 -7.96
CA LEU A 34 13.61 11.30 -9.02
C LEU A 34 14.64 11.86 -10.02
N ALA A 35 15.73 12.47 -9.52
CA ALA A 35 16.80 13.00 -10.35
C ALA A 35 17.45 11.93 -11.25
N GLU A 36 17.65 10.72 -10.73
CA GLU A 36 18.21 9.59 -11.50
C GLU A 36 17.31 9.13 -12.67
N ARG A 37 15.99 9.34 -12.59
CA ARG A 37 15.00 8.76 -13.52
C ARG A 37 14.46 9.76 -14.54
N ALA A 38 14.74 11.05 -14.38
CA ALA A 38 14.32 12.14 -15.25
C ALA A 38 12.80 12.12 -15.54
N PHE A 39 11.98 12.18 -14.50
CA PHE A 39 10.53 12.29 -14.67
C PHE A 39 10.14 13.70 -15.12
N PRO A 40 9.01 13.87 -15.84
CA PRO A 40 8.49 15.21 -16.08
C PRO A 40 8.02 15.84 -14.76
N ALA A 41 8.13 17.17 -14.65
CA ALA A 41 7.84 17.91 -13.40
C ALA A 41 6.48 17.55 -12.73
N PRO A 42 5.35 17.39 -13.45
CA PRO A 42 4.09 17.00 -12.80
C PRO A 42 4.13 15.59 -12.16
N ALA A 43 4.97 14.70 -12.68
CA ALA A 43 5.15 13.36 -12.12
C ALA A 43 6.06 13.37 -10.88
N GLU A 44 7.08 14.23 -10.88
CA GLU A 44 7.91 14.47 -9.69
C GLU A 44 7.08 15.08 -8.56
N GLU A 45 6.25 16.08 -8.89
CA GLU A 45 5.34 16.72 -7.95
C GLU A 45 4.37 15.69 -7.32
N PHE A 46 3.81 14.79 -8.13
CA PHE A 46 3.00 13.69 -7.63
C PHE A 46 3.76 12.80 -6.62
N GLY A 47 5.04 12.50 -6.89
CA GLY A 47 5.89 11.73 -5.98
C GLY A 47 6.11 12.43 -4.64
N TRP A 48 6.41 13.73 -4.68
CA TRP A 48 6.57 14.56 -3.48
C TRP A 48 5.29 14.65 -2.68
N GLN A 49 4.16 14.98 -3.32
CA GLN A 49 2.86 15.06 -2.65
C GLN A 49 2.49 13.72 -1.99
N LEU A 50 2.77 12.60 -2.65
CA LEU A 50 2.49 11.29 -2.10
C LEU A 50 3.37 10.98 -0.89
N LEU A 51 4.68 11.25 -0.97
CA LEU A 51 5.58 11.05 0.15
C LEU A 51 5.16 11.91 1.35
N GLU A 52 4.92 13.21 1.15
CA GLU A 52 4.55 14.11 2.25
C GLU A 52 3.26 13.67 2.94
N LYS A 53 2.25 13.19 2.19
CA LYS A 53 1.03 12.65 2.79
C LYS A 53 1.31 11.42 3.66
N VAL A 54 2.18 10.53 3.21
CA VAL A 54 2.57 9.34 4.01
C VAL A 54 3.29 9.77 5.30
N LEU A 55 4.22 10.72 5.22
CA LEU A 55 4.97 11.19 6.38
C LEU A 55 4.08 11.97 7.37
N GLN A 56 3.24 12.86 6.86
CA GLN A 56 2.36 13.72 7.67
C GLN A 56 1.27 12.92 8.39
N HIS A 57 0.69 11.91 7.73
CA HIS A 57 -0.43 11.13 8.27
C HIS A 57 -0.01 9.74 8.79
N GLY A 58 1.29 9.45 8.84
CA GLY A 58 1.84 8.13 9.20
C GLY A 58 1.21 7.50 10.45
N PRO A 59 1.15 8.19 11.61
CA PRO A 59 0.53 7.64 12.81
C PRO A 59 -0.98 7.33 12.68
N GLU A 60 -1.71 8.10 11.87
CA GLU A 60 -3.13 7.80 11.59
C GLU A 60 -3.25 6.58 10.67
N ILE A 61 -2.45 6.55 9.61
CA ILE A 61 -2.41 5.47 8.63
C ILE A 61 -2.04 4.14 9.31
N ASP A 62 -1.03 4.12 10.16
CA ASP A 62 -0.60 2.92 10.88
C ASP A 62 -1.69 2.39 11.81
N ARG A 63 -2.43 3.28 12.47
CA ARG A 63 -3.60 2.88 13.28
C ARG A 63 -4.70 2.24 12.43
N LEU A 64 -4.96 2.77 11.23
CA LEU A 64 -5.93 2.17 10.30
C LEU A 64 -5.49 0.80 9.81
N ILE A 65 -4.19 0.61 9.53
CA ILE A 65 -3.64 -0.69 9.15
C ILE A 65 -3.85 -1.72 10.27
N VAL A 66 -3.51 -1.37 11.51
CA VAL A 66 -3.67 -2.26 12.68
C VAL A 66 -5.15 -2.57 12.94
N GLN A 67 -6.05 -1.58 12.83
CA GLN A 67 -7.49 -1.80 12.99
C GLN A 67 -8.07 -2.71 11.90
N ALA A 68 -7.54 -2.64 10.68
CA ALA A 68 -7.95 -3.48 9.56
C ALA A 68 -7.34 -4.89 9.60
N ALA A 69 -6.24 -5.08 10.35
CA ALA A 69 -5.54 -6.35 10.51
C ALA A 69 -5.19 -6.63 12.00
N PRO A 70 -6.17 -6.80 12.89
CA PRO A 70 -5.94 -6.86 14.34
C PRO A 70 -5.08 -8.05 14.80
N ASN A 71 -5.02 -9.12 14.01
CA ASN A 71 -4.20 -10.30 14.30
C ASN A 71 -2.73 -10.15 13.84
N TRP A 72 -2.37 -9.00 13.25
CA TRP A 72 -1.06 -8.75 12.68
C TRP A 72 -0.53 -7.43 13.25
N PRO A 73 0.31 -7.48 14.29
CA PRO A 73 1.04 -6.30 14.77
C PRO A 73 1.89 -5.70 13.64
N LEU A 74 1.97 -4.37 13.58
CA LEU A 74 2.63 -3.66 12.47
C LEU A 74 4.12 -4.02 12.33
N ASP A 75 4.79 -4.27 13.45
CA ASP A 75 6.19 -4.70 13.55
C ASP A 75 6.45 -6.13 13.05
N GLN A 76 5.40 -6.96 13.00
CA GLN A 76 5.46 -8.33 12.48
C GLN A 76 5.10 -8.42 10.99
N MET A 77 4.57 -7.34 10.42
CA MET A 77 4.28 -7.27 8.99
C MET A 77 5.57 -7.06 8.18
N ALA A 78 5.61 -7.62 6.97
CA ALA A 78 6.69 -7.32 6.04
C ALA A 78 6.72 -5.81 5.74
N ARG A 79 7.89 -5.18 5.89
CA ARG A 79 8.05 -3.72 5.67
C ARG A 79 7.54 -3.27 4.30
N ILE A 80 7.73 -4.10 3.29
CA ILE A 80 7.24 -3.80 1.94
C ILE A 80 5.71 -3.71 1.90
N ASP A 81 5.01 -4.61 2.58
CA ASP A 81 3.54 -4.62 2.62
C ASP A 81 3.01 -3.44 3.42
N VAL A 82 3.65 -3.11 4.55
CA VAL A 82 3.33 -1.93 5.35
C VAL A 82 3.49 -0.66 4.51
N ASN A 83 4.57 -0.51 3.75
CA ASN A 83 4.81 0.70 2.95
C ASN A 83 3.85 0.80 1.76
N ILE A 84 3.48 -0.32 1.14
CA ILE A 84 2.42 -0.35 0.12
C ILE A 84 1.09 0.10 0.72
N LEU A 85 0.72 -0.42 1.89
CA LEU A 85 -0.51 -0.04 2.59
C LEU A 85 -0.50 1.44 2.98
N ARG A 86 0.61 1.94 3.52
CA ARG A 86 0.75 3.34 3.91
C ARG A 86 0.52 4.27 2.72
N MET A 87 1.18 3.99 1.61
CA MET A 87 1.05 4.75 0.38
C MET A 87 -0.38 4.70 -0.18
N ALA A 88 -0.99 3.52 -0.23
CA ALA A 88 -2.34 3.35 -0.75
C ALA A 88 -3.39 4.06 0.10
N ILE A 89 -3.30 3.94 1.44
CA ILE A 89 -4.21 4.62 2.37
C ILE A 89 -4.01 6.14 2.28
N ALA A 90 -2.77 6.61 2.13
CA ALA A 90 -2.49 8.02 1.93
C ALA A 90 -3.19 8.59 0.69
N GLU A 91 -3.12 7.88 -0.44
CA GLU A 91 -3.86 8.26 -1.66
C GLU A 91 -5.37 8.16 -1.47
N LEU A 92 -5.88 7.16 -0.76
CA LEU A 92 -7.33 7.00 -0.58
C LEU A 92 -7.95 8.11 0.27
N LEU A 93 -7.26 8.56 1.31
CA LEU A 93 -7.85 9.43 2.34
C LEU A 93 -7.40 10.88 2.28
N PHE A 94 -6.21 11.17 1.73
CA PHE A 94 -5.61 12.51 1.79
C PHE A 94 -5.32 13.10 0.40
N SER A 95 -6.04 12.66 -0.63
CA SER A 95 -5.79 13.10 -2.02
C SER A 95 -6.26 14.52 -2.37
N GLY A 96 -7.02 15.21 -1.50
CA GLY A 96 -7.58 16.53 -1.82
C GLY A 96 -8.39 16.50 -3.12
N ASP A 97 -8.29 17.56 -3.92
CA ASP A 97 -9.01 17.71 -5.21
C ASP A 97 -8.55 16.72 -6.29
N ALA A 98 -7.37 16.13 -6.15
CA ALA A 98 -6.80 15.16 -7.09
C ALA A 98 -7.20 13.72 -6.72
N HIS A 99 -8.50 13.46 -6.60
CA HIS A 99 -9.02 12.16 -6.16
C HIS A 99 -8.64 11.02 -7.12
N VAL A 100 -7.90 10.03 -6.61
CA VAL A 100 -7.69 8.75 -7.30
C VAL A 100 -8.89 7.86 -7.02
N PRO A 101 -9.59 7.33 -8.04
CA PRO A 101 -10.70 6.42 -7.80
C PRO A 101 -10.28 5.26 -6.90
N THR A 102 -11.08 4.95 -5.88
CA THR A 102 -10.80 3.91 -4.88
C THR A 102 -10.32 2.59 -5.50
N LYS A 103 -11.00 2.14 -6.56
CA LYS A 103 -10.65 0.92 -7.30
C LYS A 103 -9.26 0.99 -7.95
N ALA A 104 -8.90 2.13 -8.50
CA ALA A 104 -7.58 2.33 -9.11
C ALA A 104 -6.48 2.31 -8.06
N ALA A 105 -6.66 2.98 -6.91
CA ALA A 105 -5.69 2.96 -5.81
C ALA A 105 -5.47 1.54 -5.25
N ILE A 106 -6.55 0.77 -5.04
CA ILE A 106 -6.45 -0.64 -4.61
C ILE A 106 -5.71 -1.46 -5.65
N ASN A 107 -6.09 -1.36 -6.93
CA ASN A 107 -5.45 -2.15 -7.99
C ASN A 107 -3.94 -1.86 -8.05
N GLU A 108 -3.53 -0.59 -7.97
CA GLU A 108 -2.11 -0.21 -7.96
C GLU A 108 -1.37 -0.81 -6.76
N ALA A 109 -1.95 -0.75 -5.56
CA ALA A 109 -1.36 -1.36 -4.36
C ALA A 109 -1.20 -2.87 -4.50
N VAL A 110 -2.21 -3.54 -5.08
CA VAL A 110 -2.21 -4.98 -5.34
C VAL A 110 -1.14 -5.37 -6.37
N GLU A 111 -0.96 -4.58 -7.42
CA GLU A 111 0.12 -4.81 -8.42
C GLU A 111 1.51 -4.62 -7.80
N LEU A 112 1.69 -3.61 -6.95
CA LEU A 112 2.95 -3.43 -6.21
C LEU A 112 3.22 -4.61 -5.28
N ALA A 113 2.20 -5.11 -4.58
CA ALA A 113 2.31 -6.26 -3.68
C ALA A 113 2.68 -7.55 -4.44
N LYS A 114 2.15 -7.74 -5.66
CA LYS A 114 2.57 -8.85 -6.53
C LYS A 114 4.03 -8.74 -6.95
N ARG A 115 4.49 -7.52 -7.22
CA ARG A 115 5.82 -7.26 -7.77
C ARG A 115 6.93 -7.31 -6.74
N PHE A 116 6.69 -6.78 -5.54
CA PHE A 116 7.72 -6.61 -4.51
C PHE A 116 7.49 -7.43 -3.25
N GLY A 117 6.27 -7.92 -3.04
CA GLY A 117 5.91 -8.75 -1.88
C GLY A 117 6.16 -10.23 -2.11
N SER A 118 5.62 -11.03 -1.19
CA SER A 118 5.63 -12.50 -1.25
C SER A 118 4.37 -13.04 -1.94
N GLY A 119 4.26 -14.36 -2.08
CA GLY A 119 3.07 -15.02 -2.63
C GLY A 119 1.76 -14.71 -1.89
N SER A 120 1.82 -14.34 -0.60
CA SER A 120 0.64 -13.98 0.20
C SER A 120 0.32 -12.48 0.18
N SER A 121 1.30 -11.63 -0.14
CA SER A 121 1.21 -10.16 -0.04
C SER A 121 0.05 -9.58 -0.86
N ARG A 122 -0.18 -10.09 -2.07
CA ARG A 122 -1.33 -9.67 -2.91
C ARG A 122 -2.66 -9.78 -2.17
N ARG A 123 -2.91 -10.94 -1.55
CA ARG A 123 -4.17 -11.23 -0.85
C ARG A 123 -4.27 -10.40 0.43
N PHE A 124 -3.16 -10.30 1.16
CA PHE A 124 -3.06 -9.53 2.40
C PHE A 124 -3.39 -8.05 2.16
N VAL A 125 -2.66 -7.38 1.24
CA VAL A 125 -2.87 -5.96 0.92
C VAL A 125 -4.30 -5.69 0.46
N ASN A 126 -4.84 -6.53 -0.42
CA ASN A 126 -6.23 -6.38 -0.89
C ASN A 126 -7.25 -6.48 0.27
N GLY A 127 -7.03 -7.43 1.20
CA GLY A 127 -7.89 -7.61 2.36
C GLY A 127 -7.89 -6.41 3.28
N VAL A 128 -6.70 -5.89 3.62
CA VAL A 128 -6.56 -4.72 4.49
C VAL A 128 -7.22 -3.48 3.86
N LEU A 129 -6.93 -3.18 2.60
CA LEU A 129 -7.50 -2.01 1.92
C LEU A 129 -9.02 -2.11 1.77
N GLY A 130 -9.56 -3.32 1.50
CA GLY A 130 -11.00 -3.56 1.47
C GLY A 130 -11.68 -3.24 2.80
N THR A 131 -11.05 -3.61 3.91
CA THR A 131 -11.54 -3.28 5.27
C THR A 131 -11.50 -1.77 5.53
N VAL A 132 -10.40 -1.10 5.19
CA VAL A 132 -10.25 0.36 5.36
C VAL A 132 -11.31 1.12 4.57
N VAL A 133 -11.54 0.75 3.30
CA VAL A 133 -12.57 1.37 2.44
C VAL A 133 -13.96 1.23 3.05
N LYS A 134 -14.29 0.05 3.56
CA LYS A 134 -15.57 -0.19 4.23
C LYS A 134 -15.73 0.66 5.51
N GLN A 135 -14.69 0.73 6.34
CA GLN A 135 -14.70 1.50 7.59
C GLN A 135 -14.83 3.01 7.36
N LYS A 136 -14.23 3.53 6.28
CA LYS A 136 -14.26 4.95 5.92
C LYS A 136 -15.45 5.33 5.03
N ASN A 137 -16.37 4.39 4.77
CA ASN A 137 -17.52 4.58 3.87
C ASN A 137 -17.13 5.15 2.50
N LEU A 138 -15.93 4.82 2.02
CA LEU A 138 -15.51 5.15 0.67
C LEU A 138 -16.36 4.31 -0.29
N SER A 139 -16.85 4.91 -1.39
CA SER A 139 -17.73 4.21 -2.33
C SER A 139 -17.12 2.85 -2.71
N PRO A 140 -17.87 1.74 -2.55
CA PRO A 140 -17.31 0.42 -2.68
C PRO A 140 -16.84 0.16 -4.11
N PRO A 141 -15.81 -0.69 -4.32
CA PRO A 141 -15.52 -1.20 -5.65
C PRO A 141 -16.77 -1.92 -6.17
N THR A 142 -17.22 -1.54 -7.36
CA THR A 142 -18.25 -2.27 -8.11
C THR A 142 -17.67 -3.62 -8.55
N HIS A 143 -17.70 -4.62 -7.66
CA HIS A 143 -17.82 -6.07 -7.92
C HIS A 143 -17.87 -6.88 -6.61
N PRO A 144 -18.61 -8.00 -6.57
CA PRO A 144 -18.76 -8.83 -5.37
C PRO A 144 -17.45 -9.55 -5.01
N PRO A 145 -17.22 -9.86 -3.72
CA PRO A 145 -16.08 -10.64 -3.28
C PRO A 145 -16.19 -12.07 -3.81
N THR A 146 -15.20 -12.50 -4.59
CA THR A 146 -14.99 -13.92 -4.89
C THR A 146 -14.50 -14.59 -3.62
N ALA A 147 -15.37 -15.40 -3.01
CA ALA A 147 -15.02 -16.26 -1.89
C ALA A 147 -13.95 -17.28 -2.35
N GLY A 148 -12.71 -17.11 -1.91
CA GLY A 148 -11.69 -18.15 -2.00
C GLY A 148 -11.99 -19.25 -0.98
N PRO A 149 -11.75 -20.53 -1.30
CA PRO A 149 -12.19 -21.64 -0.48
C PRO A 149 -11.50 -21.62 0.89
N ALA A 150 -12.30 -21.89 1.93
CA ALA A 150 -11.81 -22.14 3.27
C ALA A 150 -10.96 -23.41 3.25
N HIS A 151 -9.66 -23.26 3.53
CA HIS A 151 -8.79 -24.39 3.76
C HIS A 151 -9.24 -25.04 5.08
N ARG A 152 -9.99 -26.14 4.99
CA ARG A 152 -10.17 -27.03 6.15
C ARG A 152 -8.82 -27.69 6.41
N SER A 153 -8.33 -27.52 7.62
CA SER A 153 -7.24 -28.30 8.18
C SER A 153 -7.70 -29.75 8.35
N ASP A 154 -7.02 -30.63 7.61
CA ASP A 154 -7.15 -32.08 7.70
C ASP A 154 -6.49 -32.55 9.01
N THR A 155 -7.30 -32.97 9.98
CA THR A 155 -6.81 -33.66 11.18
C THR A 155 -6.72 -35.14 10.89
N THR A 156 -5.49 -35.59 10.67
CA THR A 156 -5.07 -36.98 10.61
C THR A 156 -5.49 -37.81 11.84
N ARG A 157 -6.22 -38.90 11.57
CA ARG A 157 -5.91 -40.30 11.93
C ARG A 157 -5.64 -40.64 13.42
N LYS A 158 -6.60 -41.31 14.06
CA LYS A 158 -6.33 -42.48 14.93
C LYS A 158 -7.61 -43.27 15.22
N LYS A 159 -7.65 -44.55 14.81
CA LYS A 159 -8.20 -45.72 15.53
C LYS A 159 -8.15 -46.93 14.58
N GLY A 160 -7.07 -47.69 14.71
CA GLY A 160 -7.02 -49.14 14.56
C GLY A 160 -6.63 -49.69 15.92
#